data_AF-A0A2N9YE90-F1
#
_entry.id   AF-A0A2N9YE90-F1
#
_cell.length_a   1.000
_cell.length_b   1.000
_cell.length_c   1.000
_cell.angle_alpha   90.00
_cell.angle_beta   90.00
_cell.angle_gamma   90.00
#
_symmetry.space_group_name_H-M   'P 1'
#
loop_
_entity.id
_entity.type
_entity.pdbx_description
1 polymer ?
#
loop_
_entity_poly.entity_id
_entity_poly.type
_entity_poly.pdbx_seq_one_letter_code
_entity_poly.pdbx_strand_id
1 'polypeptide(L)'
;MLKKAFFSTTFIKFLAVGGFAAIVNFGSRIGFSYFFNYTTAIVLAYFVGIIIAFIFNKLFVFTHKIGSRSPAKQFYYFFLINLLGLAQTLVVSLLLAHILLPALGIEQGIEEIAHFIGICVPVFTSYLGHKYITFRTA
;
A
#
# COMPACT_ATOMS: atom_id res chain seq x y z
N MET A 1 -14.27 -8.51 -16.26
CA MET A 1 -13.83 -9.06 -14.95
C MET A 1 -13.19 -8.00 -14.05
N LEU A 2 -12.27 -7.16 -14.54
CA LEU A 2 -11.61 -6.10 -13.74
C LEU A 2 -12.58 -5.04 -13.17
N LYS A 3 -13.52 -4.51 -13.97
CA LYS A 3 -14.53 -3.54 -13.45
C LYS A 3 -15.30 -4.08 -12.24
N LYS A 4 -15.79 -5.33 -12.30
CA LYS A 4 -16.46 -5.98 -11.16
C LYS A 4 -15.53 -6.17 -9.95
N ALA A 5 -14.22 -6.31 -10.15
CA ALA A 5 -13.27 -6.49 -9.05
C ALA A 5 -13.03 -5.20 -8.26
N PHE A 6 -12.97 -4.05 -8.92
CA PHE A 6 -12.76 -2.74 -8.29
C PHE A 6 -14.05 -2.10 -7.74
N PHE A 7 -15.22 -2.49 -8.26
CA PHE A 7 -16.53 -2.11 -7.69
C PHE A 7 -17.09 -3.15 -6.70
N SER A 8 -16.21 -3.86 -5.98
CA SER A 8 -16.61 -4.89 -5.02
C SER A 8 -16.48 -4.41 -3.57
N THR A 9 -17.31 -4.95 -2.68
CA THR A 9 -17.19 -4.74 -1.23
C THR A 9 -15.79 -5.08 -0.71
N THR A 10 -15.11 -6.07 -1.32
CA THR A 10 -13.73 -6.42 -0.99
C THR A 10 -12.75 -5.29 -1.31
N PHE A 11 -12.91 -4.60 -2.45
CA PHE A 11 -12.05 -3.46 -2.78
C PHE A 11 -12.29 -2.27 -1.85
N ILE A 12 -13.55 -1.98 -1.52
CA ILE A 12 -13.88 -0.89 -0.57
C ILE A 12 -13.28 -1.19 0.81
N LYS A 13 -13.42 -2.43 1.29
CA LYS A 13 -12.79 -2.88 2.55
C LYS A 13 -11.26 -2.80 2.48
N PHE A 14 -10.65 -3.17 1.35
CA PHE A 14 -9.22 -3.04 1.12
C PHE A 14 -8.76 -1.60 1.27
N LEU A 15 -9.46 -0.65 0.65
CA LEU A 15 -9.15 0.77 0.73
C LEU A 15 -9.32 1.30 2.16
N ALA A 16 -10.40 0.93 2.84
CA ALA A 16 -10.64 1.33 4.23
C ALA A 16 -9.56 0.78 5.18
N VAL A 17 -9.19 -0.49 5.04
CA VAL A 17 -8.13 -1.11 5.85
C VAL A 17 -6.76 -0.51 5.54
N GLY A 18 -6.44 -0.27 4.27
CA GLY A 18 -5.19 0.36 3.86
C GLY A 18 -5.08 1.79 4.41
N GLY A 19 -6.16 2.58 4.31
CA GLY A 19 -6.23 3.91 4.90
C GLY A 19 -6.07 3.90 6.42
N PHE A 20 -6.73 2.98 7.12
CA PHE A 20 -6.57 2.83 8.56
C PHE A 20 -5.12 2.45 8.94
N ALA A 21 -4.51 1.52 8.22
CA ALA A 21 -3.12 1.14 8.47
C ALA A 21 -2.15 2.31 8.24
N ALA A 22 -2.41 3.18 7.27
CA ALA A 22 -1.65 4.41 7.05
C ALA A 22 -1.79 5.40 8.21
N ILE A 23 -3.01 5.56 8.76
CA ILE A 23 -3.23 6.38 9.96
C ILE A 23 -2.46 5.83 11.15
N VAL A 24 -2.51 4.51 11.37
CA VAL A 24 -1.76 3.87 12.46
C VAL A 24 -0.26 4.03 12.27
N ASN A 25 0.25 3.85 11.04
CA ASN A 25 1.66 4.12 10.70
C ASN A 25 2.06 5.55 11.08
N PHE A 26 1.30 6.54 10.62
CA PHE A 26 1.59 7.94 10.89
C PHE A 26 1.51 8.27 12.40
N GLY A 27 0.50 7.76 13.09
CA GLY A 27 0.34 7.91 14.54
C GLY A 27 1.49 7.27 15.33
N SER A 28 1.89 6.05 14.95
CA SER A 28 3.04 5.37 15.56
C SER A 28 4.35 6.14 15.34
N ARG A 29 4.55 6.75 14.16
CA ARG A 29 5.72 7.61 13.90
C ARG A 29 5.79 8.79 14.87
N ILE A 30 4.66 9.45 15.15
CA ILE A 30 4.58 10.54 16.12
C ILE A 30 4.96 10.01 17.52
N GLY A 31 4.38 8.89 17.94
CA GLY A 31 4.69 8.26 19.23
C GLY A 31 6.17 7.88 19.37
N PHE A 32 6.76 7.25 18.35
CA PHE A 32 8.17 6.88 18.36
C PHE A 32 9.11 8.07 18.31
N SER A 33 8.69 9.21 17.75
CA SER A 33 9.51 10.44 17.71
C SER A 33 9.78 11.03 19.10
N TYR A 34 9.03 10.63 20.13
CA TYR A 34 9.32 11.01 21.52
C TYR A 34 10.52 10.26 22.12
N PHE A 35 10.86 9.09 21.55
CA PHE A 35 11.89 8.19 22.10
C PHE A 35 13.08 7.98 21.16
N PHE A 36 12.87 8.15 19.86
CA PHE A 36 13.84 7.84 18.82
C PHE A 36 14.06 9.02 17.88
N ASN A 37 15.21 9.03 17.20
CA ASN A 37 15.46 9.97 16.11
C ASN A 37 14.47 9.75 14.94
N TYR A 38 14.36 10.76 14.08
CA TYR A 38 13.38 10.80 12.99
C TYR A 38 13.44 9.56 12.08
N THR A 39 14.63 9.14 11.66
CA THR A 39 14.82 8.00 10.77
C THR A 39 14.37 6.69 11.43
N THR A 40 14.81 6.44 12.66
CA THR A 40 14.43 5.23 13.41
C THR A 40 12.92 5.20 13.67
N ALA A 41 12.31 6.34 14.00
CA ALA A 41 10.87 6.45 14.21
C ALA A 41 10.06 6.09 12.95
N ILE A 42 10.50 6.52 11.76
CA ILE A 42 9.87 6.16 10.48
C ILE A 42 9.95 4.65 10.23
N VAL A 43 11.13 4.06 10.41
CA VAL A 43 11.36 2.63 10.15
C VAL A 43 10.48 1.78 11.07
N LEU A 44 10.46 2.07 12.37
CA LEU A 44 9.61 1.35 13.33
C LEU A 44 8.13 1.51 13.01
N ALA A 45 7.69 2.73 12.69
CA ALA A 45 6.31 2.99 12.28
C ALA A 45 5.91 2.22 11.03
N TYR A 46 6.81 2.12 10.04
CA TYR A 46 6.59 1.37 8.80
C TYR A 46 6.31 -0.11 9.07
N PHE A 47 7.08 -0.74 9.95
CA PHE A 47 6.81 -2.12 10.35
C PHE A 47 5.47 -2.29 11.04
N VAL A 48 5.09 -1.38 11.95
CA VAL A 48 3.75 -1.40 12.58
C VAL A 48 2.65 -1.30 11.52
N GLY A 49 2.79 -0.36 10.58
CA GLY A 49 1.85 -0.17 9.48
C GLY A 49 1.66 -1.43 8.64
N ILE A 50 2.75 -2.07 8.20
CA ILE A 50 2.70 -3.32 7.43
C ILE A 50 2.02 -4.44 8.22
N ILE A 51 2.35 -4.58 9.52
CA ILE A 51 1.78 -5.65 10.36
C ILE A 51 0.27 -5.45 10.50
N ILE A 52 -0.17 -4.23 10.84
CA ILE A 52 -1.60 -3.90 10.95
C ILE A 52 -2.31 -4.10 9.62
N ALA A 53 -1.72 -3.62 8.52
CA ALA A 53 -2.27 -3.81 7.18
C ALA A 53 -2.45 -5.30 6.85
N PHE A 54 -1.44 -6.14 7.14
CA PHE A 54 -1.52 -7.58 6.90
C PHE A 54 -2.62 -8.24 7.73
N ILE A 55 -2.64 -7.99 9.05
CA ILE A 55 -3.60 -8.58 9.97
C ILE A 55 -5.02 -8.20 9.55
N PHE A 56 -5.28 -6.92 9.29
CA PHE A 56 -6.62 -6.44 8.96
C PHE A 56 -7.07 -6.90 7.57
N ASN A 57 -6.15 -6.96 6.59
CA ASN A 57 -6.47 -7.52 5.28
C ASN A 57 -6.87 -8.99 5.40
N LYS A 58 -6.15 -9.76 6.22
CA LYS A 58 -6.46 -11.17 6.48
C LYS A 58 -7.80 -11.34 7.21
N LEU A 59 -8.05 -10.55 8.26
CA LEU A 59 -9.20 -10.70 9.15
C LEU A 59 -10.50 -10.07 8.64
N PHE A 60 -10.44 -9.02 7.80
CA PHE A 60 -11.63 -8.25 7.40
C PHE A 60 -11.86 -8.20 5.89
N VAL A 61 -10.79 -8.22 5.09
CA VAL A 61 -10.88 -8.04 3.62
C VAL A 61 -11.01 -9.39 2.91
N PHE A 62 -10.12 -10.34 3.22
CA PHE A 62 -9.98 -11.61 2.52
C PHE A 62 -10.43 -12.82 3.35
N THR A 63 -11.48 -12.67 4.15
CA THR A 63 -11.98 -13.68 5.10
C THR A 63 -12.43 -14.99 4.47
N HIS A 64 -13.01 -14.93 3.27
CA HIS A 64 -13.52 -16.11 2.55
C HIS A 64 -12.45 -16.81 1.70
N LYS A 65 -11.19 -16.34 1.77
CA LYS A 65 -10.07 -16.85 0.99
C LYS A 65 -8.89 -17.28 1.87
N ILE A 66 -9.19 -17.87 3.03
CA ILE A 66 -8.18 -18.52 3.86
C ILE A 66 -7.79 -19.84 3.16
N GLY A 67 -7.00 -19.71 2.08
CA GLY A 67 -6.37 -20.83 1.41
C GLY A 67 -5.34 -21.49 2.32
N SER A 68 -4.99 -22.74 1.98
CA SER A 68 -4.10 -23.69 2.67
C SER A 68 -2.64 -23.24 2.88
N ARG A 69 -2.30 -21.96 2.64
CA ARG A 69 -0.95 -21.42 2.87
C ARG A 69 -0.74 -21.02 4.33
N SER A 70 0.39 -21.45 4.89
CA SER A 70 0.87 -21.02 6.21
C SER A 70 0.89 -19.47 6.34
N PRO A 71 0.60 -18.91 7.52
CA PRO A 71 0.64 -17.47 7.77
C PRO A 71 1.95 -16.79 7.35
N ALA A 72 3.11 -17.46 7.54
CA ALA A 72 4.41 -16.93 7.17
C ALA A 72 4.54 -16.70 5.65
N LYS A 73 4.09 -17.65 4.82
CA LYS A 73 4.07 -17.48 3.36
C LYS A 73 3.11 -16.36 2.92
N GLN A 74 1.96 -16.21 3.58
CA GLN A 74 1.05 -15.10 3.29
C GLN A 74 1.71 -13.76 3.59
N PHE A 75 2.37 -13.63 4.75
CA PHE A 75 3.11 -12.43 5.12
C PHE A 75 4.24 -12.13 4.13
N TYR A 76 5.01 -13.14 3.71
CA TYR A 76 6.07 -12.99 2.72
C TYR A 76 5.55 -12.40 1.39
N TYR A 77 4.48 -12.97 0.82
CA TYR A 77 3.88 -12.42 -0.40
C TYR A 77 3.26 -11.04 -0.18
N PHE A 78 2.66 -10.81 0.99
CA PHE A 78 2.14 -9.48 1.34
C PHE A 78 3.25 -8.43 1.33
N PHE A 79 4.38 -8.74 1.97
CA PHE A 79 5.55 -7.88 2.00
C PHE A 79 6.12 -7.62 0.60
N LEU A 80 6.29 -8.67 -0.22
CA LEU A 80 6.76 -8.52 -1.61
C LEU A 80 5.86 -7.63 -2.45
N ILE A 81 4.54 -7.77 -2.34
CA ILE A 81 3.60 -6.94 -3.10
C ILE A 81 3.66 -5.48 -2.64
N ASN A 82 3.80 -5.22 -1.33
CA ASN A 82 3.98 -3.85 -0.83
C ASN A 82 5.32 -3.25 -1.29
N LEU A 83 6.38 -4.04 -1.37
CA LEU A 83 7.67 -3.60 -1.90
C LEU A 83 7.59 -3.26 -3.40
N LEU A 84 6.87 -4.07 -4.18
CA LEU A 84 6.57 -3.76 -5.58
C LEU A 84 5.71 -2.50 -5.70
N GLY A 85 4.74 -2.31 -4.80
CA GLY A 85 3.93 -1.09 -4.74
C GLY A 85 4.77 0.16 -4.48
N LEU A 86 5.74 0.08 -3.54
CA LEU A 86 6.70 1.15 -3.28
C LEU A 86 7.53 1.48 -4.52
N ALA A 87 8.06 0.46 -5.19
CA ALA A 87 8.81 0.67 -6.44
C ALA A 87 7.95 1.33 -7.52
N GLN A 88 6.67 0.95 -7.65
CA GLN A 88 5.74 1.60 -8.57
C GLN A 88 5.51 3.06 -8.23
N THR A 89 5.30 3.40 -6.96
CA THR A 89 5.19 4.80 -6.52
C THR A 89 6.42 5.60 -6.93
N LEU A 90 7.63 5.11 -6.65
CA LEU A 90 8.87 5.79 -7.00
C LEU A 90 8.99 6.01 -8.51
N VAL A 91 8.81 4.96 -9.31
CA VAL A 91 8.94 5.05 -10.77
C VAL A 91 7.91 6.00 -11.37
N VAL A 92 6.63 5.88 -10.96
CA VAL A 92 5.56 6.73 -11.50
C VAL A 92 5.74 8.19 -11.07
N SER A 93 6.10 8.44 -9.81
CA SER A 93 6.35 9.80 -9.33
C SER A 93 7.52 10.45 -10.05
N LEU A 94 8.65 9.75 -10.24
CA LEU A 94 9.80 10.32 -10.95
C LEU A 94 9.50 10.57 -12.43
N LEU A 95 8.81 9.64 -13.10
CA LEU A 95 8.41 9.77 -14.50
C LEU A 95 7.48 10.99 -14.69
N LEU A 96 6.52 11.17 -13.79
CA LEU A 96 5.60 12.31 -13.84
C LEU A 96 6.32 13.62 -13.54
N ALA A 97 7.11 13.65 -12.47
CA ALA A 97 7.75 14.87 -11.99
C ALA A 97 8.78 15.43 -12.97
N HIS A 98 9.57 14.56 -13.60
CA HIS A 98 10.71 14.99 -14.41
C HIS A 98 10.47 14.94 -15.92
N ILE A 99 9.42 14.24 -16.39
CA ILE A 99 9.19 14.04 -17.82
C ILE A 99 7.80 14.51 -18.21
N LEU A 100 6.74 13.88 -17.69
CA LEU A 100 5.39 14.10 -18.22
C LEU A 100 4.80 15.45 -17.82
N LEU A 101 4.83 15.83 -16.53
CA LEU A 101 4.24 17.09 -16.07
C LEU A 101 4.98 18.32 -16.62
N PRO A 102 6.33 18.37 -16.64
CA PRO A 102 7.05 19.45 -17.31
C PRO A 102 6.76 19.53 -18.81
N ALA A 103 6.68 18.39 -19.50
CA ALA A 103 6.35 18.36 -20.93
C ALA A 103 4.92 18.88 -21.24
N LEU A 104 4.03 18.87 -20.24
CA LEU A 104 2.69 19.44 -20.32
C LEU A 104 2.64 20.93 -19.90
N GLY A 105 3.79 21.54 -19.57
CA GLY A 105 3.88 22.93 -19.12
C GLY A 105 3.39 23.15 -17.68
N ILE A 106 3.25 22.09 -16.89
CA ILE A 106 2.87 22.20 -15.47
C ILE A 106 4.16 22.39 -14.67
N GLU A 107 4.35 23.56 -14.09
CA GLU A 107 5.54 23.89 -13.27
C GLU A 107 5.23 24.04 -11.77
N GLN A 108 3.99 24.41 -11.44
CA GLN A 108 3.56 24.55 -10.06
C GLN A 108 2.98 23.23 -9.53
N GLY A 109 3.41 22.82 -8.34
CA GLY A 109 2.85 21.64 -7.67
C GLY A 109 3.25 20.30 -8.31
N ILE A 110 4.32 20.26 -9.11
CA ILE A 110 4.76 19.06 -9.85
C ILE A 110 4.94 17.88 -8.89
N GLU A 111 5.71 18.07 -7.81
CA GLU A 111 6.09 16.99 -6.92
C GLU A 111 4.88 16.41 -6.19
N GLU A 112 3.95 17.27 -5.77
CA GLU A 112 2.71 16.91 -5.10
C GLU A 112 1.78 16.11 -6.01
N ILE A 113 1.59 16.57 -7.25
CA ILE A 113 0.76 15.87 -8.24
C ILE A 113 1.39 14.52 -8.61
N ALA A 114 2.70 14.51 -8.87
CA ALA A 114 3.44 13.30 -9.23
C ALA A 114 3.45 12.28 -8.10
N HIS A 115 3.63 12.72 -6.85
CA HIS A 115 3.58 11.84 -5.69
C HIS A 115 2.18 11.30 -5.44
N PHE A 116 1.16 12.14 -5.54
CA PHE A 116 -0.24 11.73 -5.40
C PHE A 116 -0.61 10.64 -6.40
N ILE A 117 -0.32 10.84 -7.69
CA ILE A 117 -0.58 9.84 -8.73
C ILE A 117 0.25 8.58 -8.47
N GLY A 118 1.51 8.74 -8.08
CA GLY A 118 2.39 7.62 -7.71
C GLY A 118 1.86 6.77 -6.56
N ILE A 119 1.17 7.35 -5.59
CA ILE A 119 0.50 6.60 -4.51
C ILE A 119 -0.76 5.88 -5.02
N CYS A 120 -1.50 6.48 -5.95
CA CYS A 120 -2.74 5.88 -6.47
C CYS A 120 -2.50 4.61 -7.30
N VAL A 121 -1.44 4.56 -8.11
CA VAL A 121 -1.14 3.41 -8.98
C VAL A 121 -1.06 2.08 -8.21
N PRO A 122 -0.25 1.96 -7.14
CA PRO A 122 -0.10 0.69 -6.44
C PRO A 122 -1.35 0.26 -5.67
N VAL A 123 -2.33 1.14 -5.40
CA VAL A 123 -3.60 0.72 -4.77
C VAL A 123 -4.29 -0.35 -5.60
N PHE A 124 -4.33 -0.17 -6.93
CA PHE A 124 -4.99 -1.12 -7.83
C PHE A 124 -4.16 -2.38 -8.03
N THR A 125 -2.85 -2.24 -8.27
CA THR A 125 -1.97 -3.39 -8.52
C THR A 125 -1.79 -4.23 -7.26
N SER A 126 -1.66 -3.60 -6.08
CA SER A 126 -1.53 -4.29 -4.80
C SER A 126 -2.82 -4.99 -4.41
N TYR A 127 -4.00 -4.40 -4.66
CA TYR A 127 -5.26 -5.09 -4.46
C TYR A 127 -5.34 -6.38 -5.27
N LEU A 128 -4.99 -6.33 -6.57
CA LEU A 128 -4.96 -7.53 -7.41
C LEU A 128 -3.90 -8.53 -6.92
N GLY A 129 -2.70 -8.05 -6.59
CA GLY A 129 -1.62 -8.86 -6.02
C GLY A 129 -2.07 -9.60 -4.77
N HIS A 130 -2.68 -8.91 -3.81
CA HIS A 130 -3.14 -9.55 -2.58
C HIS A 130 -4.31 -10.51 -2.83
N LYS A 131 -5.24 -10.15 -3.72
CA LYS A 131 -6.41 -10.97 -4.04
C LYS A 131 -6.08 -12.27 -4.78
N TYR A 132 -5.05 -12.26 -5.64
CA TYR A 132 -4.71 -13.38 -6.53
C TYR A 132 -3.40 -14.07 -6.18
N ILE A 133 -2.52 -13.45 -5.38
CA ILE A 133 -1.24 -14.02 -4.95
C ILE A 133 -1.26 -14.22 -3.45
N THR A 134 -1.33 -13.16 -2.63
CA THR A 134 -1.22 -13.28 -1.15
C THR A 134 -2.28 -14.20 -0.55
N PHE A 135 -3.55 -13.95 -0.89
CA PHE A 135 -4.73 -14.64 -0.36
C PHE A 135 -5.42 -15.47 -1.44
N ARG A 136 -4.63 -16.11 -2.31
CA ARG A 136 -5.17 -17.04 -3.31
C ARG A 136 -5.71 -18.28 -2.61
N THR A 137 -6.98 -18.61 -2.84
CA THR A 137 -7.54 -19.93 -2.51
C THR A 137 -6.97 -20.95 -3.50
N ALA A 138 -6.51 -22.10 -2.99
CA ALA A 138 -6.07 -23.21 -3.84
C ALA A 138 -7.22 -23.71 -4.71
#